data_AF-A0A5C7VFC2-F1
#
_entry.id   AF-A0A5C7VFC2-F1
#
_cell.length_a   1.000
_cell.length_b   1.000
_cell.length_c   1.000
_cell.angle_alpha   90.00
_cell.angle_beta   90.00
_cell.angle_gamma   90.00
#
_symmetry.space_group_name_H-M   'P 1'
#
loop_
_entity.id
_entity.type
_entity.pdbx_description
1 polymer ?
#
loop_
_entity_poly.entity_id
_entity_poly.type
_entity_poly.pdbx_seq_one_letter_code
_entity_poly.pdbx_strand_id
1 'polypeptide(L)' 'MAKEELIEMHGVVDEILPDSRFRVTLTNGHKVIAYTGGKMRKH' A
#
# COMPACT_ATOMS: atom_id res chain seq x y z
N MET A 1 -19.24 10.21 12.26
CA MET A 1 -17.92 9.90 12.84
C MET A 1 -16.89 10.56 11.94
N ALA A 2 -16.01 11.40 12.50
CA ALA A 2 -14.98 12.08 11.71
C ALA A 2 -14.10 11.02 11.04
N LYS A 3 -13.90 11.12 9.73
CA LYS A 3 -12.91 10.29 9.04
C LYS A 3 -11.56 10.62 9.65
N GLU A 4 -10.86 9.60 10.15
CA GLU A 4 -9.46 9.74 10.51
C GLU A 4 -8.68 10.20 9.28
N GLU A 5 -7.72 11.08 9.52
CA GLU A 5 -6.87 11.61 8.48
C GLU A 5 -5.91 10.51 8.01
N LEU A 6 -5.79 10.35 6.70
CA LEU A 6 -4.93 9.32 6.13
C LEU A 6 -3.47 9.77 6.26
N ILE A 7 -2.60 8.83 6.60
CA ILE A 7 -1.15 9.05 6.64
C ILE A 7 -0.57 8.60 5.30
N GLU A 8 0.19 9.47 4.66
CA GLU A 8 0.92 9.17 3.43
C GLU A 8 2.37 8.79 3.73
N MET A 9 2.83 7.69 3.15
CA MET A 9 4.20 7.20 3.32
C MET A 9 4.73 6.61 2.02
N HIS A 10 6.04 6.78 1.80
CA HIS A 10 6.75 6.17 0.70
C HIS A 10 7.29 4.79 1.08
N GLY A 11 7.39 3.91 0.09
CA GLY A 11 7.96 2.57 0.23
C GLY A 11 8.27 1.95 -1.13
N VAL A 12 8.95 0.82 -1.10
CA VAL A 12 9.35 0.05 -2.28
C VAL A 12 8.61 -1.29 -2.26
N VAL A 13 8.08 -1.69 -3.43
CA VAL A 13 7.44 -3.00 -3.60
C VAL A 13 8.52 -4.07 -3.69
N ASP A 14 8.50 -5.03 -2.76
CA ASP A 14 9.47 -6.12 -2.71
C ASP A 14 9.01 -7.35 -3.50
N GLU A 15 7.71 -7.68 -3.40
CA GLU A 15 7.13 -8.88 -4.02
C GLU A 15 5.64 -8.68 -4.33
N ILE A 16 5.19 -9.41 -5.35
CA ILE A 16 3.79 -9.50 -5.75
C ILE A 16 3.19 -10.74 -5.07
N LEU A 17 2.02 -10.56 -4.46
CA LEU A 17 1.28 -11.59 -3.76
C LEU A 17 -0.01 -11.97 -4.53
N PRO A 18 -0.60 -13.14 -4.23
CA PRO A 18 -1.95 -13.48 -4.68
C PRO A 18 -2.97 -12.39 -4.31
N ASP A 19 -4.11 -12.37 -5.02
CA ASP A 19 -5.22 -11.41 -4.83
C ASP A 19 -4.86 -9.94 -5.11
N SER A 20 -3.87 -9.70 -5.98
CA SER A 20 -3.42 -8.35 -6.35
C SER A 20 -2.96 -7.52 -5.16
N ARG A 21 -2.23 -8.17 -4.25
CA ARG A 21 -1.58 -7.56 -3.09
C ARG A 21 -0.07 -7.47 -3.32
N PHE A 22 0.57 -6.60 -2.56
CA PHE A 22 2.00 -6.35 -2.65
C PHE A 22 2.60 -6.30 -1.25
N ARG A 23 3.76 -6.92 -1.06
CA ARG A 23 4.58 -6.65 0.13
C ARG A 23 5.41 -5.41 -0.16
N VAL A 24 5.31 -4.42 0.71
CA VAL A 24 6.00 -3.14 0.59
C VAL A 24 6.85 -2.90 1.81
N THR A 25 8.13 -2.61 1.62
CA THR A 25 8.99 -2.07 2.67
C THR A 25 8.89 -0.55 2.65
N LEU A 26 8.40 0.02 3.74
CA LEU A 26 8.34 1.47 3.95
C LEU A 26 9.75 2.03 4.20
N THR A 27 9.92 3.33 3.98
CA THR A 27 11.22 4.00 4.21
C THR A 27 11.73 3.91 5.65
N ASN A 28 10.85 3.65 6.62
CA ASN A 28 11.21 3.38 8.02
C ASN A 28 11.59 1.92 8.32
N GLY A 29 11.66 1.06 7.29
CA GLY A 29 12.06 -0.35 7.41
C GLY A 29 10.92 -1.32 7.75
N HIS A 30 9.70 -0.84 8.00
CA HIS A 30 8.56 -1.71 8.27
C HIS A 30 8.00 -2.33 6.99
N LYS A 31 7.67 -3.62 7.07
CA LYS A 31 7.02 -4.37 5.98
C LYS A 31 5.51 -4.37 6.16
N VAL A 32 4.79 -3.97 5.12
CA VAL A 32 3.33 -3.90 5.11
C VAL A 32 2.76 -4.61 3.89
N ILE A 33 1.47 -4.96 3.95
CA ILE A 33 0.71 -5.46 2.81
C ILE A 33 -0.10 -4.30 2.24
N ALA A 34 0.14 -3.98 0.96
CA ALA A 34 -0.53 -2.90 0.26
C ALA A 34 -1.36 -3.44 -0.91
N TYR A 35 -2.32 -2.63 -1.36
CA TYR A 35 -3.13 -2.87 -2.54
C TYR A 35 -3.22 -1.60 -3.38
N THR A 36 -3.43 -1.76 -4.68
CA THR A 36 -3.63 -0.63 -5.60
C THR A 36 -4.90 0.15 -5.25
N GLY A 37 -4.79 1.48 -5.23
CA GLY A 37 -5.93 2.36 -5.02
C GLY A 37 -7.02 2.13 -6.07
N GLY A 38 -8.28 2.25 -5.67
CA GLY A 38 -9.43 1.91 -6.53
C GLY A 38 -9.49 2.69 -7.85
N LYS A 39 -8.91 3.89 -7.92
CA LYS A 39 -8.77 4.66 -9.17
C LYS A 39 -7.74 4.03 -10.12
N MET A 40 -6.61 3.54 -9.60
CA MET A 40 -5.57 2.87 -10.39
C MET A 40 -6.03 1.51 -10.91
N ARG A 41 -6.92 0.80 -10.19
CA ARG A 41 -7.48 -0.49 -10.66
C ARG A 41 -8.47 -0.37 -11.81
N LYS A 42 -9.04 0.81 -12.04
CA LYS A 42 -10.05 1.05 -13.09
C LYS A 42 -9.44 1.41 -14.45
N HIS A 43 -8.13 1.62 -14.50
CA HIS A 43 -7.36 1.94 -15.69
C HIS A 43 -6.31 0.86 -15.92
#